data_AF-A0ABD6YQF0-F1
#
_entry.id   AF-A0ABD6YQF0-F1
#
_cell.length_a   1.000
_cell.length_b   1.000
_cell.length_c   1.000
_cell.angle_alpha   90.00
_cell.angle_beta   90.00
_cell.angle_gamma   90.00
#
_symmetry.space_group_name_H-M   'P 1'
#
loop_
_entity.id
_entity.type
_entity.pdbx_description
1 polymer ?
#
loop_
_entity_poly.entity_id
_entity_poly.type
_entity_poly.pdbx_seq_one_letter_code
_entity_poly.pdbx_strand_id
1 'polypeptide(L)' 'MIPQNFKDILSNGENVGLYQTLALILFVLFFIGLVYVVFKKPKKYYRDRENAPLEDGDEINNNLH' A
#
# COMPACT_ATOMS: atom_id res chain seq x y z
N MET A 1 20.82 25.82 -1.34
CA MET A 1 19.98 26.67 -2.21
C MET A 1 19.32 25.74 -3.21
N ILE A 2 17.99 25.73 -3.31
CA ILE A 2 17.33 25.04 -4.42
C ILE A 2 17.79 25.75 -5.70
N PRO A 3 18.22 25.03 -6.75
CA PRO A 3 18.70 25.65 -7.98
C PRO A 3 17.65 26.64 -8.50
N GLN A 4 18.05 27.86 -8.84
CA GLN A 4 17.14 28.92 -9.29
C GLN A 4 16.31 28.47 -10.51
N ASN A 5 16.93 27.69 -11.41
CA ASN A 5 16.27 27.04 -12.54
C ASN A 5 15.07 26.15 -12.15
N PHE A 6 15.15 25.44 -11.02
CA PHE A 6 14.03 24.62 -10.52
C PHE A 6 12.87 25.49 -10.04
N LYS A 7 13.22 26.58 -9.35
CA LYS A 7 12.22 27.53 -8.87
C LYS A 7 11.51 28.18 -10.05
N ASP A 8 12.25 28.58 -11.08
CA ASP A 8 11.70 29.20 -12.28
C ASP A 8 10.77 28.27 -13.08
N ILE A 9 11.09 26.97 -13.17
CA ILE A 9 10.21 25.97 -13.81
C ILE A 9 8.90 25.81 -13.03
N LEU A 10 8.97 25.82 -11.69
CA LEU A 10 7.80 25.66 -10.83
C LEU A 10 6.93 26.92 -10.76
N SER A 11 7.50 28.11 -10.98
CA SER A 11 6.81 29.39 -10.83
C SER A 11 6.43 30.07 -12.15
N ASN A 12 7.10 29.79 -13.27
CA ASN A 12 6.90 30.50 -14.55
C ASN A 12 6.24 29.66 -15.65
N GLY A 13 5.73 28.47 -15.34
CA GLY A 13 4.87 27.77 -16.29
C GLY A 13 3.51 28.46 -16.32
N GLU A 14 3.12 29.03 -17.46
CA GLU A 14 1.80 29.61 -17.72
C GLU A 14 0.63 28.69 -17.27
N ASN A 15 0.90 27.38 -17.21
CA ASN A 15 -0.02 26.32 -16.81
C ASN A 15 0.32 25.65 -15.46
N VAL A 16 1.14 26.27 -14.60
CA VAL A 16 1.51 25.73 -13.27
C VAL A 16 0.29 25.35 -12.44
N GLY A 17 -0.76 26.19 -12.43
CA GLY A 17 -2.00 25.88 -11.73
C GLY A 17 -2.72 24.64 -12.27
N LEU A 18 -2.66 24.40 -13.58
CA LEU A 18 -3.23 23.20 -14.20
C LEU A 18 -2.43 21.95 -13.81
N TYR A 19 -1.10 22.00 -13.87
CA TYR A 19 -0.25 20.89 -13.45
C TYR A 19 -0.40 20.57 -11.96
N GLN A 20 -0.51 21.59 -11.11
CA GLN A 20 -0.77 21.41 -9.68
C GLN A 20 -2.11 20.71 -9.44
N THR A 21 -3.16 21.14 -10.14
CA THR A 21 -4.50 20.52 -10.03
C THR A 21 -4.48 19.07 -10.54
N LEU A 22 -3.79 18.81 -11.64
CA LEU A 22 -3.63 17.47 -12.19
C LEU A 22 -2.87 16.55 -11.24
N ALA A 23 -1.80 17.05 -10.61
CA ALA A 23 -1.03 16.31 -9.62
C ALA A 23 -1.88 15.96 -8.39
N LEU A 24 -2.73 16.89 -7.93
CA LEU A 24 -3.66 16.64 -6.83
C LEU A 24 -4.66 15.53 -7.19
N ILE A 25 -5.26 15.61 -8.39
CA ILE A 25 -6.21 14.59 -8.87
C ILE A 25 -5.51 13.23 -8.96
N LEU A 26 -4.31 13.17 -9.54
CA LEU A 26 -3.55 11.93 -9.67
C LEU A 26 -3.18 11.35 -8.30
N PHE A 27 -2.77 12.18 -7.35
CA PHE A 27 -2.49 11.76 -5.97
C PHE A 27 -3.71 11.14 -5.29
N VAL A 28 -4.88 11.77 -5.44
CA VAL A 28 -6.14 11.25 -4.88
C VAL A 28 -6.55 9.94 -5.57
N LEU A 29 -6.46 9.87 -6.90
CA LEU A 29 -6.75 8.66 -7.66
C LEU A 29 -5.81 7.50 -7.29
N PHE A 30 -4.53 7.80 -7.07
CA PHE A 30 -3.56 6.83 -6.60
C PHE A 30 -3.96 6.26 -5.23
N PHE A 31 -4.38 7.12 -4.30
CA PHE A 31 -4.88 6.70 -3.00
C PHE A 31 -6.14 5.83 -3.11
N ILE A 32 -7.11 6.24 -3.92
CA ILE A 32 -8.33 5.45 -4.17
C ILE A 32 -7.99 4.10 -4.77
N GLY A 33 -7.07 4.06 -5.73
CA GLY A 33 -6.57 2.83 -6.36
C GLY A 33 -5.90 1.91 -5.34
N LEU A 34 -5.06 2.45 -4.45
CA LEU A 34 -4.40 1.69 -3.39
C LEU A 34 -5.41 1.09 -2.41
N VAL A 35 -6.38 1.90 -1.95
CA VAL A 35 -7.48 1.42 -1.11
C VAL A 35 -8.23 0.30 -1.82
N TYR A 36 -8.63 0.50 -3.07
CA TYR A 36 -9.32 -0.54 -3.84
C TYR A 36 -8.50 -1.82 -3.97
N VAL A 37 -7.20 -1.73 -4.25
CA VAL A 37 -6.30 -2.90 -4.34
C VAL A 37 -6.20 -3.63 -3.00
N VAL A 38 -6.10 -2.89 -1.88
CA VAL A 38 -6.03 -3.46 -0.53
C VAL A 38 -7.34 -4.13 -0.14
N PHE A 39 -8.49 -3.52 -0.43
CA PHE A 39 -9.80 -4.13 -0.16
C PHE A 39 -10.09 -5.32 -1.09
N LYS A 40 -9.63 -5.26 -2.34
CA LYS A 40 -9.77 -6.36 -3.31
C LYS A 40 -8.83 -7.52 -3.00
N LYS A 41 -7.74 -7.33 -2.23
CA LYS A 41 -6.96 -8.45 -1.71
C LYS A 41 -7.90 -9.33 -0.88
N PRO A 42 -8.24 -10.53 -1.36
CA PRO A 42 -9.23 -11.34 -0.69
C PRO A 42 -8.67 -11.78 0.65
N LYS A 43 -9.51 -11.75 1.69
CA LYS A 43 -9.25 -12.35 3.01
C LYS A 43 -8.89 -13.86 2.94
N LYS A 44 -8.83 -14.46 1.74
CA LYS A 44 -8.50 -15.86 1.48
C LYS A 44 -7.11 -16.25 1.98
N TYR A 45 -6.18 -15.31 2.16
CA TYR A 45 -4.90 -15.58 2.83
C TYR A 45 -5.05 -16.04 4.29
N TYR A 46 -6.13 -15.66 4.96
CA TYR A 46 -6.42 -16.09 6.33
C TYR A 46 -7.25 -17.37 6.37
N ARG A 47 -8.06 -17.67 5.35
CA ARG A 47 -8.93 -18.86 5.37
C ARG A 47 -8.17 -20.18 5.29
N ASP A 48 -7.01 -20.18 4.65
CA ASP A 48 -6.12 -21.35 4.62
C ASP A 48 -5.25 -21.46 5.89
N ARG A 49 -5.14 -20.37 6.68
CA ARG A 49 -4.41 -20.30 7.95
C ARG A 49 -5.31 -20.47 9.17
N GLU A 50 -6.60 -20.19 9.04
CA GLU A 50 -7.65 -20.45 10.04
C GLU A 50 -7.94 -21.95 10.18
N ASN A 51 -7.75 -22.72 9.11
CA ASN A 51 -7.82 -24.18 9.10
C ASN A 51 -6.44 -24.85 9.13
N ALA A 52 -5.36 -24.08 9.28
CA ALA A 52 -4.08 -24.69 9.57
C ALA A 52 -4.23 -25.32 10.95
N PRO A 53 -3.96 -26.64 11.11
CA PRO A 53 -3.90 -27.22 12.43
C PRO A 53 -2.97 -26.34 13.26
N LEU A 54 -3.39 -25.99 14.47
CA LEU A 54 -2.48 -25.37 15.42
C LEU A 54 -1.24 -26.26 15.43
N GLU A 55 -0.07 -25.69 15.19
CA GLU A 55 1.20 -26.36 15.46
C GLU A 55 1.31 -26.38 16.99
N ASP A 56 0.39 -27.12 17.62
CA ASP A 56 0.36 -27.45 19.02
C ASP A 56 1.58 -28.35 19.20
N GLY A 57 2.67 -27.71 19.57
CA GLY A 57 3.89 -28.38 19.97
C GLY A 57 3.67 -29.15 21.26
N ASP A 58 2.94 -30.26 21.19
CA ASP A 58 2.72 -31.19 22.30
C ASP A 58 2.32 -32.59 21.78
N GLU A 59 3.23 -33.26 21.05
CA GLU A 59 3.39 -34.70 21.28
C GLU A 59 4.49 -34.90 22.33
N ILE A 60 4.09 -34.64 23.57
CA ILE A 60 4.68 -35.26 24.74
C ILE A 60 4.47 -36.78 24.58
N ASN A 61 5.42 -37.48 23.95
CA ASN A 61 5.49 -38.93 24.04
C ASN A 61 6.12 -39.32 25.39
N ASN A 62 5.32 -39.14 26.45
CA ASN A 62 5.59 -39.73 27.74
C ASN A 62 5.31 -41.23 27.65
N ASN A 63 6.38 -42.02 27.55
CA ASN A 63 6.53 -43.41 27.98
C ASN A 63 5.24 -44.24 28.15
N LEU A 64 5.01 -45.21 27.26
CA LEU A 64 4.24 -46.40 27.62
C LEU A 64 4.85 -47.68 27.02
N HIS A 65 5.58 -48.39 27.89
CA HIS A 65 5.97 -49.80 27.91
C HIS A 65 7.00 -50.33 26.89
#